data_AF-A0A7W1IDP6-F1
#
_entry.id   AF-A0A7W1IDP6-F1
#
_cell.length_a   1.000
_cell.length_b   1.000
_cell.length_c   1.000
_cell.angle_alpha   90.00
_cell.angle_beta   90.00
_cell.angle_gamma   90.00
#
_symmetry.space_group_name_H-M   'P 1'
#
loop_
_entity.id
_entity.type
_entity.pdbx_description
1 polymer ?
#
loop_
_entity_poly.entity_id
_entity_poly.type
_entity_poly.pdbx_seq_one_letter_code
_entity_poly.pdbx_strand_id
1 'polypeptide(L)'
;MRAGQGGRQPDALALSPRPPYRCVPGHHPAVSRLTASPAELGYRMPAEWERHRGTWLSWPHKEASWPDKFGPVPGIFASMVRELADHEQVHINVAGPPMEEDVRRFLADAGADS
;
A
#
# COMPACT_ATOMS: atom_id res chain seq x y z
N MET A 1 73.01 13.28 -4.81
CA MET A 1 72.28 12.60 -5.89
C MET A 1 71.36 11.57 -5.24
N ARG A 2 70.04 11.81 -5.24
CA ARG A 2 69.05 10.91 -4.61
C ARG A 2 68.42 10.00 -5.67
N ALA A 3 68.30 8.72 -5.32
CA ALA A 3 67.62 7.70 -6.09
C ALA A 3 66.13 8.04 -6.30
N GLY A 4 65.65 7.93 -7.54
CA GLY A 4 64.23 7.94 -7.89
C GLY A 4 63.77 6.51 -8.19
N GLN A 5 63.11 5.89 -7.21
CA GLN A 5 62.27 4.70 -7.36
C GLN A 5 61.11 5.08 -8.33
N GLY A 6 60.69 4.29 -9.30
CA GLY A 6 60.33 2.88 -9.21
C GLY A 6 58.84 2.78 -8.87
N GLY A 7 58.02 2.32 -9.83
CA GLY A 7 56.67 1.81 -9.53
C GLY A 7 55.53 2.41 -10.35
N ARG A 8 55.26 1.81 -11.51
CA ARG A 8 53.95 1.86 -12.18
C ARG A 8 52.94 1.15 -11.27
N GLN A 9 51.99 1.87 -10.69
CA GLN A 9 50.95 1.27 -9.84
C GLN A 9 49.84 0.67 -10.72
N PRO A 10 49.53 -0.64 -10.62
CA PRO A 10 48.45 -1.27 -11.35
C PRO A 10 47.10 -1.14 -10.61
N ASP A 11 46.03 -1.24 -11.39
CA ASP A 11 44.67 -1.64 -10.99
C ASP A 11 43.97 -0.83 -9.90
N ALA A 12 43.34 0.28 -10.30
CA ALA A 12 42.25 0.90 -9.54
C ALA A 12 40.90 0.70 -10.26
N LEU A 13 40.46 -0.56 -10.37
CA LEU A 13 39.10 -0.91 -10.83
C LEU A 13 38.05 -0.88 -9.70
N ALA A 14 38.44 -0.50 -8.48
CA ALA A 14 37.52 -0.43 -7.35
C ALA A 14 36.78 0.91 -7.32
N LEU A 15 35.54 0.93 -7.82
CA LEU A 15 34.59 2.00 -7.52
C LEU A 15 34.30 1.99 -6.02
N SER A 16 34.41 3.14 -5.35
CA SER A 16 34.04 3.26 -3.94
C SER A 16 32.58 2.83 -3.71
N PRO A 17 32.28 2.12 -2.61
CA PRO A 17 30.90 1.74 -2.28
C PRO A 17 30.03 3.00 -2.16
N ARG A 18 28.89 2.98 -2.84
CA ARG A 18 27.93 4.09 -2.79
C ARG A 18 27.19 4.05 -1.44
N PRO A 19 26.97 5.19 -0.76
CA PRO A 19 26.22 5.23 0.48
C PRO A 19 24.78 4.73 0.27
N PRO A 20 24.23 3.93 1.19
CA PRO A 20 22.93 3.26 1.02
C PRO A 20 21.74 4.23 0.99
N TYR A 21 21.94 5.50 1.30
CA TYR A 21 20.88 6.52 1.42
C TYR A 21 20.90 7.57 0.30
N ARG A 22 21.57 7.33 -0.83
CA ARG A 22 21.49 8.26 -1.96
C ARG A 22 20.15 8.12 -2.67
N CYS A 23 19.24 9.07 -2.44
CA CYS A 23 18.07 9.25 -3.29
C CYS A 23 18.53 9.70 -4.69
N VAL A 24 18.26 8.89 -5.71
CA VAL A 24 18.32 9.33 -7.11
C VAL A 24 17.12 10.24 -7.35
N PRO A 25 17.28 11.49 -7.82
CA PRO A 25 16.14 12.27 -8.25
C PRO A 25 15.50 11.54 -9.44
N GLY A 26 14.35 10.91 -9.21
CA GLY A 26 13.55 10.39 -10.31
C GLY A 26 13.16 11.56 -11.21
N HIS A 27 13.33 11.41 -12.52
CA HIS A 27 12.75 12.33 -13.50
C HIS A 27 11.24 12.11 -13.55
N HIS A 28 10.55 12.52 -12.49
CA HIS A 28 9.10 12.68 -12.51
C HIS A 28 8.80 14.02 -13.18
N PRO A 29 7.83 14.09 -14.12
CA PRO A 29 7.33 15.36 -14.60
C PRO A 29 6.90 16.20 -13.38
N ALA A 30 7.13 17.51 -13.44
CA ALA A 30 6.81 18.42 -12.36
C ALA A 30 5.30 18.45 -12.12
N VAL A 31 4.81 17.54 -11.29
CA VAL A 31 3.50 17.64 -10.67
C VAL A 31 3.55 18.92 -9.86
N SER A 32 2.65 19.88 -10.15
CA SER A 32 2.51 21.10 -9.37
C SER A 32 2.37 20.70 -7.91
N ARG A 33 3.44 20.90 -7.13
CA ARG A 33 3.42 20.59 -5.72
C ARG A 33 2.51 21.62 -5.08
N LEU A 34 1.49 21.16 -4.36
CA LEU A 34 0.87 21.99 -3.35
C LEU A 34 2.00 22.53 -2.46
N THR A 35 2.05 23.85 -2.34
CA THR A 35 3.18 24.54 -1.71
C THR A 35 3.18 24.41 -0.18
N ALA A 36 2.02 24.09 0.40
CA ALA A 36 1.86 23.83 1.82
C ALA A 36 1.64 22.33 2.07
N SER A 37 2.31 21.81 3.09
CA SER A 37 2.11 20.47 3.63
C SER A 37 0.82 20.39 4.45
N PRO A 38 0.25 19.18 4.65
CA PRO A 38 -0.92 19.00 5.51
C PRO A 38 -0.73 19.56 6.93
N ALA A 39 0.48 19.43 7.50
CA ALA A 39 0.82 19.95 8.82
C ALA A 39 0.80 21.49 8.86
N GLU A 40 1.32 22.17 7.82
CA GLU A 40 1.25 23.63 7.70
C GLU A 40 -0.18 24.15 7.55
N LEU A 41 -1.09 23.32 7.04
CA LEU A 41 -2.52 23.59 6.95
C LEU A 41 -3.31 23.19 8.22
N GLY A 42 -2.64 22.69 9.26
CA GLY A 42 -3.27 22.28 10.53
C GLY A 42 -3.90 20.89 10.52
N TYR A 43 -3.70 20.08 9.47
CA TYR A 43 -4.15 18.69 9.44
C TYR A 43 -3.14 17.77 10.12
N ARG A 44 -3.65 16.67 10.68
CA ARG A 44 -2.84 15.54 11.14
C ARG A 44 -3.48 14.24 10.68
N MET A 45 -2.66 13.20 10.49
CA MET A 45 -3.16 11.84 10.38
C MET A 45 -3.42 11.32 11.80
N PRO A 46 -4.67 11.03 12.17
CA PRO A 46 -4.96 10.43 13.47
C PRO A 46 -4.36 9.02 13.53
N ALA A 47 -4.11 8.54 14.73
CA ALA A 47 -3.69 7.16 14.92
C ALA A 47 -4.85 6.19 14.65
N GLU A 48 -4.52 4.96 14.24
CA GLU A 48 -5.52 3.92 13.90
C GLU A 48 -6.38 3.45 15.09
N TRP A 49 -6.02 3.80 16.33
CA TRP A 49 -6.81 3.49 17.52
C TRP A 49 -7.71 4.65 17.96
N GLU A 50 -7.64 5.80 17.29
CA GLU A 50 -8.60 6.88 17.51
C GLU A 50 -9.97 6.49 16.94
N ARG A 51 -11.04 7.16 17.40
CA ARG A 51 -12.41 6.80 16.99
C ARG A 51 -12.57 6.92 15.47
N HIS A 52 -12.98 5.82 14.85
CA HIS A 52 -13.35 5.78 13.44
C HIS A 52 -14.83 6.12 13.23
N ARG A 53 -15.14 6.67 12.06
CA ARG A 53 -16.53 6.76 11.55
C ARG A 53 -16.96 5.46 10.89
N GLY A 54 -16.01 4.74 10.31
CA GLY A 54 -16.23 3.51 9.57
C GLY A 54 -14.99 3.12 8.77
N THR A 55 -14.98 1.87 8.32
CA THR A 55 -13.88 1.27 7.55
C THR A 55 -14.28 1.06 6.10
N TRP A 56 -13.36 1.33 5.19
CA TRP A 56 -13.54 1.13 3.75
C TRP A 56 -12.76 -0.10 3.30
N LEU A 57 -13.43 -1.02 2.60
CA LEU A 57 -12.86 -2.23 2.02
C LEU A 57 -13.12 -2.26 0.52
N SER A 58 -12.16 -2.76 -0.26
CA SER A 58 -12.35 -3.01 -1.69
C SER A 58 -12.56 -4.49 -1.94
N TRP A 59 -13.69 -4.87 -2.53
CA TRP A 59 -14.04 -6.27 -2.65
C TRP A 59 -13.07 -7.01 -3.59
N PRO A 60 -12.57 -8.20 -3.19
CA PRO A 60 -11.62 -8.96 -3.98
C PRO A 60 -12.29 -9.47 -5.25
N HIS A 61 -11.70 -9.17 -6.42
CA HIS A 61 -12.21 -9.61 -7.72
C HIS A 61 -11.10 -9.96 -8.72
N LYS A 62 -9.83 -9.82 -8.34
CA LYS A 62 -8.68 -10.08 -9.22
C LYS A 62 -7.97 -11.37 -8.83
N GLU A 63 -8.32 -12.47 -9.49
CA GLU A 63 -7.74 -13.81 -9.27
C GLU A 63 -6.20 -13.84 -9.36
N ALA A 64 -5.60 -13.03 -10.22
CA ALA A 64 -4.14 -12.94 -10.36
C ALA A 64 -3.43 -12.49 -9.07
N SER A 65 -4.14 -11.88 -8.11
CA SER A 65 -3.58 -11.55 -6.79
C SER A 65 -3.56 -12.76 -5.84
N TRP A 66 -4.31 -13.82 -6.17
CA TRP A 66 -4.46 -15.07 -5.42
C TRP A 66 -4.44 -16.30 -6.34
N PRO A 67 -3.29 -16.60 -7.00
CA PRO A 67 -3.18 -17.72 -7.92
C PRO A 67 -3.59 -19.04 -7.23
N ASP A 68 -4.53 -19.76 -7.85
CA ASP A 68 -5.13 -21.03 -7.40
C ASP A 68 -5.82 -20.99 -6.02
N LYS A 69 -5.99 -19.80 -5.43
CA LYS A 69 -6.48 -19.64 -4.04
C LYS A 69 -7.58 -18.59 -3.90
N PHE A 70 -8.13 -18.09 -5.01
CA PHE A 70 -9.15 -17.06 -4.96
C PHE A 70 -10.50 -17.54 -4.38
N GLY A 71 -10.87 -18.80 -4.62
CA GLY A 71 -12.17 -19.37 -4.20
C GLY A 71 -12.62 -19.03 -2.76
N PRO A 72 -11.78 -19.20 -1.72
CA PRO A 72 -12.15 -18.85 -0.34
C PRO A 72 -12.11 -17.35 -0.02
N VAL A 73 -11.45 -16.52 -0.84
CA VAL A 73 -11.16 -15.11 -0.50
C VAL A 73 -12.43 -14.28 -0.26
N PRO A 74 -13.48 -14.32 -1.11
CA PRO A 74 -14.71 -13.58 -0.85
C PRO A 74 -15.38 -13.95 0.49
N GLY A 75 -15.38 -15.24 0.86
CA GLY A 75 -15.96 -15.69 2.14
C GLY A 75 -15.17 -15.20 3.36
N ILE A 76 -13.85 -15.12 3.24
CA ILE A 76 -13.00 -14.53 4.29
C ILE A 76 -13.29 -13.03 4.43
N PHE A 77 -13.47 -12.31 3.31
CA PHE A 77 -13.86 -10.90 3.34
C PHE A 77 -15.23 -10.70 3.99
N ALA A 78 -16.21 -11.55 3.68
CA ALA A 78 -17.52 -11.49 4.34
C ALA A 78 -17.41 -11.72 5.85
N SER A 79 -16.54 -12.65 6.28
CA SER A 79 -16.27 -12.88 7.70
C SER A 79 -15.64 -11.66 8.38
N MET A 80 -14.71 -10.96 7.71
CA MET A 80 -14.15 -9.71 8.23
C MET A 80 -15.21 -8.61 8.34
N VAL A 81 -16.09 -8.47 7.34
CA VAL A 81 -17.18 -7.48 7.35
C VAL A 81 -18.12 -7.73 8.52
N ARG A 82 -18.52 -8.99 8.75
CA ARG A 82 -19.36 -9.38 9.89
C ARG A 82 -18.80 -8.88 11.22
N GLU A 83 -17.51 -9.15 11.48
CA GLU A 83 -16.88 -8.75 12.75
C GLU A 83 -16.71 -7.22 12.85
N LEU A 84 -16.46 -6.52 11.75
CA LEU A 84 -16.36 -5.05 11.74
C LEU A 84 -17.71 -4.36 11.94
N ALA A 85 -18.78 -4.93 11.38
CA ALA A 85 -20.13 -4.35 11.40
C ALA A 85 -20.69 -4.22 12.83
N ASP A 86 -20.24 -5.07 13.76
CA ASP A 86 -20.60 -4.98 15.20
C ASP A 86 -20.01 -3.73 15.90
N HIS A 87 -19.00 -3.10 15.29
CA HIS A 87 -18.23 -2.02 15.93
C HIS A 87 -18.31 -0.69 15.16
N GLU A 88 -18.39 -0.73 13.84
CA GLU A 88 -18.37 0.47 13.00
C GLU A 88 -19.04 0.27 11.63
N GLN A 89 -19.33 1.37 10.94
CA GLN A 89 -19.91 1.30 9.60
C GLN A 89 -18.87 0.77 8.60
N VAL A 90 -19.25 -0.25 7.81
CA VAL A 90 -18.40 -0.79 6.76
C VAL A 90 -18.87 -0.31 5.39
N HIS A 91 -17.95 0.25 4.61
CA HIS A 91 -18.17 0.68 3.24
C HIS A 91 -17.41 -0.23 2.29
N ILE A 92 -18.10 -0.87 1.34
CA ILE A 92 -17.50 -1.81 0.40
C ILE A 92 -17.49 -1.20 -1.01
N ASN A 93 -16.29 -1.08 -1.59
CA ASN A 93 -16.12 -0.69 -2.98
C ASN A 93 -16.34 -1.91 -3.89
N VAL A 94 -17.25 -1.77 -4.85
CA VAL A 94 -17.60 -2.78 -5.86
C VAL A 94 -17.39 -2.22 -7.27
N ALA A 95 -17.07 -3.08 -8.24
CA ALA A 95 -16.81 -2.64 -9.61
C ALA A 95 -18.09 -2.42 -10.44
N GLY A 96 -19.25 -2.85 -9.96
CA GLY A 96 -20.54 -2.66 -10.62
C GLY A 96 -21.65 -3.56 -10.05
N PRO A 97 -22.87 -3.48 -10.61
CA PRO A 97 -24.05 -4.16 -10.07
C PRO A 97 -23.91 -5.69 -9.91
N PRO A 98 -23.31 -6.45 -10.86
CA PRO A 98 -23.15 -7.89 -10.68
C PRO A 98 -22.31 -8.26 -9.45
N MET A 99 -21.25 -7.48 -9.19
CA MET A 99 -20.41 -7.69 -8.01
C MET A 99 -21.14 -7.30 -6.73
N GLU A 100 -21.98 -6.27 -6.77
CA GLU A 100 -22.81 -5.90 -5.63
C GLU A 100 -23.76 -7.02 -5.24
N GLU A 101 -24.41 -7.67 -6.20
CA GLU A 101 -25.29 -8.82 -5.96
C GLU A 101 -24.52 -9.99 -5.33
N ASP A 102 -23.34 -10.31 -5.86
CA ASP A 102 -22.48 -11.36 -5.29
C ASP A 102 -22.02 -11.01 -3.86
N VAL A 103 -21.63 -9.75 -3.61
CA VAL A 103 -21.27 -9.25 -2.27
C VAL A 103 -22.42 -9.46 -1.31
N ARG A 104 -23.63 -9.01 -1.67
CA ARG A 104 -24.83 -9.16 -0.83
C ARG A 104 -25.09 -10.63 -0.50
N ARG A 105 -24.93 -11.54 -1.47
CA ARG A 105 -25.04 -12.98 -1.20
C ARG A 105 -24.00 -13.44 -0.16
N PHE A 106 -22.73 -13.08 -0.33
CA PHE A 106 -21.69 -13.46 0.63
C PHE A 106 -21.90 -12.88 2.03
N LEU A 107 -22.41 -11.63 2.12
CA LEU A 107 -22.72 -11.01 3.40
C LEU A 107 -23.93 -11.66 4.08
N ALA A 108 -24.98 -11.98 3.32
CA ALA A 108 -26.13 -12.73 3.81
C ALA A 108 -25.71 -14.11 4.36
N ASP A 109 -24.90 -14.85 3.60
CA ASP A 109 -24.38 -16.17 3.98
C ASP A 109 -23.51 -16.10 5.24
N ALA A 110 -22.78 -15.00 5.43
CA ALA A 110 -21.97 -14.75 6.63
C ALA A 110 -22.77 -14.19 7.81
N GLY A 111 -24.03 -13.78 7.63
CA GLY A 111 -24.84 -13.12 8.66
C GLY A 111 -24.42 -11.66 8.93
N ALA A 112 -23.89 -10.96 7.93
CA ALA A 112 -23.42 -9.58 8.03
C ALA A 112 -24.44 -8.52 7.54
N ASP A 113 -25.68 -8.92 7.23
CA ASP A 113 -26.75 -8.05 6.69
C ASP A 113 -27.56 -7.27 7.76
N SER A 114 -26.96 -7.01 8.93
CA SER A 114 -27.65 -6.42 10.10
C SER A 114 -27.82 -4.90 10.02
#